data_AF-A0AAU9CSY9-F1
#
_entry.id   AF-A0AAU9CSY9-F1
#
_cell.length_a   1.000
_cell.length_b   1.000
_cell.length_c   1.000
_cell.angle_alpha   90.00
_cell.angle_beta   90.00
_cell.angle_gamma   90.00
#
_symmetry.space_group_name_H-M   'P 1'
#
loop_
_entity.id
_entity.type
_entity.pdbx_description
1 polymer ?
#
loop_
_entity_poly.entity_id
_entity_poly.type
_entity_poly.pdbx_seq_one_letter_code
_entity_poly.pdbx_strand_id
1 'polypeptide(L)'
;MTNCKSFQTGAALIVGLVMLLVMTVLGVAAMQTNLLEEKMAGNYRDQNLAFQAAEAALRDAEADITPTSGRIISGLTGFAADCTNGLCDATAGFSDVWKDATKGPNGVTLGTYTGAGSLALVACQPRYWIEGYQAWPAGAASWKTQYRITAVGCGGNANTQVVLQEVFAP
;
A
#
# COMPACT_ATOMS: atom_id res chain seq x y z
N MET A 1 72.83 -40.75 22.81
CA MET A 1 71.87 -39.79 22.22
C MET A 1 70.71 -40.59 21.64
N THR A 2 69.73 -40.91 22.48
CA THR A 2 68.60 -41.78 22.11
C THR A 2 67.47 -40.90 21.59
N ASN A 3 67.19 -41.01 20.29
CA ASN A 3 66.21 -40.20 19.59
C ASN A 3 64.82 -40.83 19.78
N CYS A 4 63.96 -40.20 20.59
CA CYS A 4 62.59 -40.66 20.82
C CYS A 4 61.70 -40.16 19.67
N LYS A 5 61.32 -41.05 18.75
CA LYS A 5 60.45 -40.72 17.61
C LYS A 5 59.01 -40.68 18.11
N SER A 6 58.44 -39.48 18.22
CA SER A 6 57.03 -39.30 18.59
C SER A 6 56.12 -39.85 17.48
N PHE A 7 55.22 -40.76 17.85
CA PHE A 7 54.14 -41.20 16.98
C PHE A 7 53.08 -40.10 16.92
N GLN A 8 53.10 -39.28 15.87
CA GLN A 8 51.99 -38.38 15.57
C GLN A 8 50.78 -39.20 15.13
N THR A 9 49.83 -39.39 16.04
CA THR A 9 48.51 -39.96 15.74
C THR A 9 47.65 -38.94 15.00
N GLY A 10 47.35 -39.25 13.74
CA GLY A 10 46.20 -38.94 12.86
C GLY A 10 45.10 -37.89 13.18
N ALA A 11 45.30 -36.94 14.09
CA ALA A 11 44.26 -35.99 14.52
C ALA A 11 44.15 -34.73 13.64
N ALA A 12 45.17 -34.42 12.84
CA ALA A 12 45.21 -33.19 12.04
C ALA A 12 44.07 -33.08 11.01
N LEU A 13 43.71 -34.20 10.36
CA LEU A 13 42.61 -34.26 9.40
C LEU A 13 41.26 -33.93 10.06
N ILE A 14 41.03 -34.46 11.26
CA ILE A 14 39.78 -34.27 12.01
C ILE A 14 39.64 -32.80 12.43
N VAL A 15 40.70 -32.21 12.98
CA VAL A 15 40.69 -30.80 13.39
C VAL A 15 40.49 -29.87 12.18
N GLY A 16 41.14 -30.15 11.05
CA GLY A 16 40.94 -29.39 9.81
C GLY A 16 39.50 -29.46 9.29
N LEU A 17 38.87 -30.64 9.35
CA LEU A 17 37.49 -30.83 8.91
C LEU A 17 36.49 -30.13 9.85
N VAL A 18 36.71 -30.16 11.16
CA VAL A 18 35.90 -29.42 12.13
C VAL A 18 36.02 -27.91 11.91
N MET A 19 37.23 -27.38 11.70
CA MET A 19 37.41 -25.95 11.43
C MET A 19 36.73 -25.53 10.12
N LEU A 20 36.84 -26.33 9.06
CA LEU A 20 36.16 -26.08 7.79
C LEU A 20 34.64 -26.11 7.95
N LEU A 21 34.11 -27.04 8.76
CA LEU A 21 32.68 -27.11 9.06
C LEU A 21 32.21 -25.87 9.84
N VAL A 22 32.96 -25.40 10.83
CA VAL A 22 32.62 -24.18 11.57
C VAL A 22 32.62 -22.96 10.64
N MET A 23 33.65 -22.80 9.80
CA MET A 23 33.73 -21.69 8.84
C MET A 23 32.56 -21.71 7.84
N THR A 24 32.19 -22.89 7.33
CA THR A 24 31.07 -23.02 6.39
C THR A 24 29.73 -22.67 7.03
N VAL A 25 29.45 -23.13 8.26
CA VAL A 25 28.22 -22.77 8.98
C VAL A 25 28.13 -21.26 9.22
N LEU A 26 29.24 -20.62 9.62
CA LEU A 26 29.29 -19.17 9.79
C LEU A 26 29.06 -18.42 8.47
N GLY A 27 29.66 -18.91 7.37
CA GLY A 27 29.46 -18.36 6.04
C GLY A 27 28.00 -18.47 5.58
N VAL A 28 27.35 -19.61 5.79
CA VAL A 28 25.94 -19.83 5.44
C VAL A 28 25.02 -18.96 6.30
N ALA A 29 25.28 -18.87 7.61
CA ALA A 29 24.49 -18.02 8.50
C ALA A 29 24.51 -16.55 8.06
N ALA A 30 25.69 -16.02 7.69
CA ALA A 30 25.82 -14.67 7.15
C ALA A 30 25.04 -14.47 5.83
N MET A 31 25.09 -15.44 4.92
CA MET A 31 24.32 -15.39 3.66
C MET A 31 22.81 -15.40 3.90
N GLN A 32 22.33 -16.20 4.86
CA GLN A 32 20.90 -16.25 5.20
C GLN A 32 20.37 -14.90 5.68
N THR A 33 21.14 -14.17 6.50
CA THR A 33 20.77 -12.82 6.94
C THR A 33 20.63 -11.86 5.76
N ASN A 34 21.59 -11.85 4.84
CA ASN A 34 21.55 -10.99 3.65
C ASN A 34 20.32 -11.26 2.77
N LEU A 35 19.95 -12.53 2.60
CA LEU A 35 18.75 -12.91 1.84
C LEU A 35 17.45 -12.42 2.50
N LEU A 36 17.40 -12.41 3.84
CA LEU A 36 16.25 -11.88 4.57
C LEU A 36 16.16 -10.36 4.42
N GLU A 37 17.29 -9.65 4.51
CA GLU A 37 17.35 -8.19 4.31
C GLU A 37 16.93 -7.80 2.90
N GLU A 38 17.36 -8.54 1.87
CA GLU A 38 16.94 -8.31 0.48
C GLU A 38 15.42 -8.48 0.30
N LYS A 39 14.84 -9.53 0.89
CA LYS A 39 13.38 -9.75 0.85
C LYS A 39 12.62 -8.64 1.57
N MET A 40 13.11 -8.20 2.74
CA MET A 40 12.50 -7.08 3.47
C MET A 40 12.60 -5.79 2.68
N ALA A 41 13.75 -5.50 2.05
CA ALA A 41 13.94 -4.33 1.20
C ALA A 41 13.01 -4.35 -0.02
N GLY A 42 12.82 -5.51 -0.64
CA GLY A 42 11.86 -5.71 -1.73
C GLY A 42 10.42 -5.42 -1.30
N ASN A 43 9.97 -6.01 -0.18
CA ASN A 43 8.63 -5.77 0.35
C ASN A 43 8.41 -4.31 0.76
N TYR A 44 9.41 -3.68 1.37
CA TYR A 44 9.34 -2.28 1.77
C TYR A 44 9.22 -1.35 0.55
N ARG A 45 10.01 -1.59 -0.50
CA ARG A 45 9.92 -0.85 -1.76
C ARG A 45 8.54 -0.98 -2.39
N ASP A 46 7.99 -2.19 -2.39
CA ASP A 46 6.68 -2.49 -2.97
C ASP A 46 5.54 -1.80 -2.20
N GLN A 47 5.59 -1.81 -0.86
CA GLN A 47 4.65 -1.07 -0.02
C GLN A 47 4.76 0.45 -0.22
N ASN A 48 5.98 0.98 -0.34
CA ASN A 48 6.18 2.41 -0.58
C ASN A 48 5.63 2.84 -1.95
N LEU A 49 5.76 1.99 -2.96
CA LEU A 49 5.14 2.23 -4.27
C LEU A 49 3.61 2.20 -4.19
N ALA A 50 3.04 1.23 -3.47
CA ALA A 50 1.59 1.17 -3.22
C ALA A 50 1.08 2.43 -2.49
N PHE A 51 1.84 2.92 -1.50
CA PHE A 51 1.52 4.15 -0.78
C PHE A 51 1.51 5.37 -1.70
N GLN A 52 2.55 5.55 -2.53
CA GLN A 52 2.60 6.65 -3.51
C GLN A 52 1.44 6.57 -4.52
N ALA A 53 1.07 5.36 -4.95
CA ALA A 53 -0.07 5.16 -5.83
C ALA A 53 -1.40 5.54 -5.15
N ALA A 54 -1.57 5.19 -3.88
CA ALA A 54 -2.74 5.57 -3.10
C ALA A 54 -2.80 7.10 -2.89
N GLU A 55 -1.67 7.75 -2.62
CA GLU A 55 -1.59 9.21 -2.49
C GLU A 55 -1.93 9.92 -3.80
N ALA A 56 -1.47 9.39 -4.94
CA ALA A 56 -1.83 9.93 -6.25
C ALA A 56 -3.34 9.87 -6.50
N ALA A 57 -4.00 8.75 -6.18
CA ALA A 57 -5.45 8.62 -6.32
C ALA A 57 -6.22 9.50 -5.32
N LEU A 58 -5.69 9.72 -4.13
CA LEU A 58 -6.28 10.63 -3.14
C LEU A 58 -6.25 12.08 -3.66
N ARG A 59 -5.09 12.55 -4.15
CA ARG A 59 -4.99 13.89 -4.77
C ARG A 59 -5.87 14.04 -6.01
N ASP A 60 -6.03 12.96 -6.77
CA ASP A 60 -6.93 12.92 -7.92
C ASP A 60 -8.40 13.05 -7.51
N ALA A 61 -8.79 12.40 -6.42
CA ALA A 61 -10.14 12.53 -5.86
C ALA A 61 -10.41 13.94 -5.34
N GLU A 62 -9.44 14.58 -4.66
CA GLU A 62 -9.56 15.99 -4.27
C GLU A 62 -9.78 16.88 -5.51
N ALA A 63 -8.98 16.70 -6.56
CA ALA A 63 -9.13 17.44 -7.80
C ALA A 63 -10.47 17.16 -8.50
N ASP A 64 -11.00 15.94 -8.43
CA ASP A 64 -12.31 15.56 -8.94
C ASP A 64 -13.46 16.26 -8.20
N ILE A 65 -13.34 16.49 -6.89
CA ILE A 65 -14.32 17.25 -6.09
C ILE A 65 -14.32 18.74 -6.46
N THR A 66 -13.20 19.29 -6.94
CA THR A 66 -13.13 20.69 -7.34
C THR A 66 -13.83 20.93 -8.69
N PRO A 67 -14.43 22.13 -8.92
CA PRO A 67 -15.22 22.42 -10.12
C PRO A 67 -14.41 22.48 -11.43
N THR A 68 -13.09 22.28 -11.37
CA THR A 68 -12.19 22.25 -12.54
C THR A 68 -12.04 20.87 -13.17
N SER A 69 -12.63 19.83 -12.58
CA SER A 69 -12.62 18.47 -13.15
C SER A 69 -13.64 18.32 -14.30
N GLY A 70 -13.57 17.19 -15.00
CA GLY A 70 -14.57 16.79 -15.99
C GLY A 70 -15.92 16.37 -15.40
N ARG A 71 -16.06 16.36 -14.06
CA ARG A 71 -17.26 15.94 -13.33
C ARG A 71 -17.61 16.94 -12.23
N ILE A 72 -18.77 17.57 -12.33
CA ILE A 72 -19.22 18.53 -11.31
C ILE A 72 -19.86 17.80 -10.13
N ILE A 73 -19.24 17.91 -8.95
CA ILE A 73 -19.80 17.43 -7.68
C ILE A 73 -20.38 18.63 -6.91
N SER A 74 -21.70 18.63 -6.70
CA SER A 74 -22.41 19.72 -5.99
C SER A 74 -23.19 19.18 -4.79
N GLY A 75 -22.59 19.27 -3.60
CA GLY A 75 -23.17 18.67 -2.40
C GLY A 75 -23.26 17.15 -2.54
N LEU A 76 -24.44 16.57 -2.29
CA LEU A 76 -24.67 15.12 -2.35
C LEU A 76 -25.35 14.65 -3.63
N THR A 77 -25.43 15.49 -4.67
CA THR A 77 -26.03 15.08 -5.94
C THR A 77 -25.22 13.97 -6.60
N GLY A 78 -25.87 12.86 -6.96
CA GLY A 78 -25.23 11.73 -7.64
C GLY A 78 -24.53 10.73 -6.72
N PHE A 79 -24.52 10.97 -5.40
CA PHE A 79 -24.07 9.99 -4.42
C PHE A 79 -25.15 8.92 -4.24
N ALA A 80 -24.74 7.66 -4.30
CA ALA A 80 -25.63 6.52 -4.22
C ALA A 80 -25.11 5.48 -3.22
N ALA A 81 -26.01 4.67 -2.66
CA ALA A 81 -25.64 3.65 -1.68
C ALA A 81 -24.68 2.58 -2.25
N ASP A 82 -24.73 2.34 -3.57
CA ASP A 82 -23.88 1.40 -4.30
C ASP A 82 -22.55 2.00 -4.77
N CYS A 83 -22.28 3.27 -4.44
CA CYS A 83 -21.07 3.96 -4.88
C CYS A 83 -20.92 4.10 -6.39
N THR A 84 -22.01 4.17 -7.17
CA THR A 84 -21.92 4.37 -8.63
C THR A 84 -20.96 5.51 -8.99
N ASN A 85 -20.06 5.27 -9.95
CA ASN A 85 -19.01 6.21 -10.34
C ASN A 85 -18.10 6.65 -9.17
N GLY A 86 -17.97 5.82 -8.14
CA GLY A 86 -17.20 6.06 -6.93
C GLY A 86 -17.77 7.15 -6.02
N LEU A 87 -19.05 7.52 -6.17
CA LEU A 87 -19.75 8.45 -5.28
C LEU A 87 -20.69 7.69 -4.34
N CYS A 88 -20.32 7.60 -3.07
CA CYS A 88 -21.00 6.82 -2.06
C CYS A 88 -21.82 7.69 -1.11
N ASP A 89 -23.13 7.50 -1.02
CA ASP A 89 -23.92 8.14 0.05
C ASP A 89 -23.58 7.49 1.39
N ALA A 90 -22.93 8.26 2.28
CA ALA A 90 -22.53 7.84 3.62
C ALA A 90 -23.38 8.48 4.73
N THR A 91 -24.54 9.06 4.38
CA THR A 91 -25.47 9.66 5.35
C THR A 91 -25.96 8.65 6.40
N ALA A 92 -26.11 7.38 6.01
CA ALA A 92 -26.48 6.28 6.90
C ALA A 92 -25.28 5.67 7.67
N GLY A 93 -24.05 6.11 7.37
CA GLY A 93 -22.83 5.61 7.97
C GLY A 93 -21.76 5.27 6.95
N PHE A 94 -20.57 5.05 7.49
CA PHE A 94 -19.35 4.77 6.76
C PHE A 94 -19.09 3.27 6.66
N SER A 95 -18.52 2.82 5.53
CA SER A 95 -18.16 1.41 5.33
C SER A 95 -16.77 1.26 4.70
N ASP A 96 -16.17 0.08 4.80
CA ASP A 96 -14.95 -0.26 4.06
C ASP A 96 -15.29 -0.49 2.57
N VAL A 97 -15.58 0.58 1.84
CA VAL A 97 -16.14 0.56 0.47
C VAL A 97 -15.31 -0.25 -0.54
N TRP A 98 -13.99 -0.36 -0.31
CA TRP A 98 -13.08 -1.11 -1.17
C TRP A 98 -13.12 -2.62 -0.95
N LYS A 99 -13.60 -3.09 0.21
CA LYS A 99 -13.77 -4.53 0.52
C LYS A 99 -15.16 -5.04 0.16
N ASP A 100 -16.12 -4.15 0.03
CA ASP A 100 -17.49 -4.49 -0.31
C ASP A 100 -17.58 -4.98 -1.77
N ALA A 101 -18.17 -6.15 -1.98
CA ALA A 101 -18.24 -6.77 -3.31
C ALA A 101 -19.11 -5.99 -4.31
N THR A 102 -20.04 -5.17 -3.82
CA THR A 102 -20.93 -4.33 -4.63
C THR A 102 -20.35 -2.94 -4.88
N LYS A 103 -19.66 -2.36 -3.89
CA LYS A 103 -19.11 -1.00 -3.97
C LYS A 103 -17.66 -0.96 -4.47
N GLY A 104 -16.87 -1.98 -4.17
CA GLY A 104 -15.48 -2.13 -4.56
C GLY A 104 -15.26 -2.11 -6.08
N PRO A 105 -16.15 -2.69 -6.91
CA PRO A 105 -16.06 -2.54 -8.35
C PRO A 105 -16.36 -1.14 -8.87
N ASN A 106 -16.96 -0.25 -8.08
CA ASN A 106 -17.36 1.09 -8.54
C ASN A 106 -16.35 2.21 -8.23
N GLY A 107 -15.21 1.92 -7.60
CA GLY A 107 -14.14 2.90 -7.39
C GLY A 107 -13.62 3.51 -8.69
N VAL A 108 -13.42 4.82 -8.71
CA VAL A 108 -12.91 5.54 -9.87
C VAL A 108 -11.44 5.25 -10.05
N THR A 109 -11.01 4.94 -11.27
CA THR A 109 -9.58 4.78 -11.56
C THR A 109 -8.93 6.14 -11.73
N LEU A 110 -7.70 6.31 -11.25
CA LEU A 110 -6.90 7.53 -11.41
C LEU A 110 -7.04 8.13 -12.82
N GLY A 111 -7.32 9.43 -12.88
CA GLY A 111 -7.36 10.19 -14.13
C GLY A 111 -8.68 10.14 -14.89
N THR A 112 -9.65 9.32 -14.46
CA THR A 112 -10.95 9.17 -15.16
C THR A 112 -11.67 10.51 -15.35
N TYR A 113 -11.67 11.38 -14.33
CA TYR A 113 -12.37 12.68 -14.36
C TYR A 113 -11.44 13.89 -14.41
N THR A 114 -10.16 13.73 -14.07
CA THR A 114 -9.19 14.83 -13.98
C THR A 114 -8.21 14.89 -15.16
N GLY A 115 -8.11 13.80 -15.93
CA GLY A 115 -7.11 13.66 -16.98
C GLY A 115 -5.69 13.36 -16.48
N ALA A 116 -5.52 13.00 -15.20
CA ALA A 116 -4.22 12.56 -14.68
C ALA A 116 -3.67 11.34 -15.45
N GLY A 117 -2.36 11.31 -15.68
CA GLY A 117 -1.70 10.21 -16.37
C GLY A 117 -1.67 8.92 -15.55
N SER A 118 -1.70 7.77 -16.22
CA SER A 118 -1.53 6.46 -15.58
C SER A 118 -0.16 6.33 -14.92
N LEU A 119 -0.10 5.69 -13.76
CA LEU A 119 1.17 5.42 -13.07
C LEU A 119 1.89 4.22 -13.71
N ALA A 120 3.19 4.35 -13.91
CA ALA A 120 4.04 3.23 -14.31
C ALA A 120 4.44 2.39 -13.08
N LEU A 121 4.90 1.15 -13.33
CA LEU A 121 5.46 0.23 -12.33
C LEU A 121 4.49 -0.31 -11.28
N VAL A 122 3.22 0.09 -11.29
CA VAL A 122 2.16 -0.47 -10.43
C VAL A 122 1.49 -1.67 -11.11
N ALA A 123 1.09 -2.67 -10.33
CA ALA A 123 0.39 -3.86 -10.81
C ALA A 123 -1.06 -3.56 -11.22
N CYS A 124 -1.70 -2.60 -10.54
CA CYS A 124 -3.00 -2.06 -10.88
C CYS A 124 -3.01 -0.54 -10.72
N GLN A 125 -3.73 0.15 -11.61
CA GLN A 125 -3.96 1.59 -11.43
C GLN A 125 -4.74 1.83 -10.13
N PRO A 126 -4.36 2.85 -9.34
CA PRO A 126 -5.00 3.11 -8.07
C PRO A 126 -6.41 3.65 -8.28
N ARG A 127 -7.26 3.42 -7.28
CA ARG A 127 -8.70 3.75 -7.35
C ARG A 127 -9.13 4.53 -6.13
N TYR A 128 -10.16 5.36 -6.27
CA TYR A 128 -10.73 6.11 -5.16
C TYR A 128 -12.26 6.07 -5.13
N TRP A 129 -12.79 6.35 -3.94
CA TRP A 129 -14.19 6.53 -3.64
C TRP A 129 -14.35 7.81 -2.83
N ILE A 130 -15.40 8.55 -3.11
CA ILE A 130 -15.78 9.76 -2.40
C ILE A 130 -17.08 9.43 -1.68
N GLU A 131 -17.03 9.42 -0.35
CA GLU A 131 -18.17 9.20 0.53
C GLU A 131 -18.70 10.54 1.02
N GLY A 132 -19.85 10.95 0.50
CA GLY A 132 -20.48 12.21 0.86
C GLY A 132 -21.40 12.03 2.06
N TYR A 133 -21.33 12.95 3.01
CA TYR A 133 -22.24 13.00 4.15
C TYR A 133 -22.50 14.45 4.59
N GLN A 134 -23.61 14.68 5.30
CA GLN A 134 -23.87 15.96 5.94
C GLN A 134 -23.43 15.92 7.40
N ALA A 135 -22.66 16.92 7.82
CA ALA A 135 -22.31 17.13 9.20
C ALA A 135 -22.87 18.48 9.68
N TRP A 136 -23.28 18.54 10.94
CA TRP A 136 -23.61 19.80 11.61
C TRP A 136 -22.43 20.21 12.49
N PRO A 137 -21.49 21.06 12.00
CA PRO A 137 -20.39 21.53 12.83
C PRO A 137 -20.90 22.43 13.95
N ALA A 138 -20.30 22.31 15.15
CA ALA A 138 -20.70 23.10 16.31
C ALA A 138 -20.65 24.61 15.98
N GLY A 139 -21.75 25.31 16.24
CA GLY A 139 -21.87 26.75 15.95
C GLY A 139 -22.28 27.11 14.52
N ALA A 140 -22.50 26.14 13.63
CA ALA A 140 -23.04 26.42 12.30
C ALA A 140 -24.56 26.59 12.31
N ALA A 141 -25.07 27.46 11.44
CA ALA A 141 -26.50 27.71 11.24
C ALA A 141 -27.19 26.67 10.37
N SER A 142 -26.43 25.83 9.65
CA SER A 142 -26.93 24.83 8.71
C SER A 142 -25.96 23.66 8.55
N TRP A 143 -26.48 22.54 8.04
CA TRP A 143 -25.69 21.38 7.62
C TRP A 143 -24.62 21.79 6.59
N LYS A 144 -23.44 21.21 6.74
CA LYS A 144 -22.32 21.33 5.80
C LYS A 144 -22.05 19.98 5.17
N THR A 145 -21.84 19.97 3.87
CA THR A 145 -21.42 18.75 3.15
C THR A 145 -19.95 18.51 3.43
N GLN A 146 -19.63 17.30 3.85
CA GLN A 146 -18.27 16.81 4.01
C GLN A 146 -18.09 15.57 3.15
N TYR A 147 -16.87 15.34 2.70
CA TYR A 147 -16.52 14.17 1.92
C TYR A 147 -15.44 13.40 2.65
N ARG A 148 -15.60 12.09 2.77
CA ARG A 148 -14.51 11.20 3.13
C ARG A 148 -14.00 10.54 1.87
N ILE A 149 -12.73 10.74 1.57
CA ILE A 149 -12.08 10.13 0.41
C ILE A 149 -11.40 8.86 0.90
N THR A 150 -11.63 7.77 0.18
CA THR A 150 -10.89 6.52 0.38
C THR A 150 -10.15 6.20 -0.91
N ALA A 151 -8.83 6.07 -0.86
CA ALA A 151 -7.98 5.75 -2.00
C ALA A 151 -7.24 4.44 -1.76
N VAL A 152 -7.16 3.58 -2.77
CA VAL A 152 -6.49 2.28 -2.74
C VAL A 152 -5.44 2.25 -3.84
N GLY A 153 -4.19 2.08 -3.45
CA GLY A 153 -3.05 1.94 -4.35
C GLY A 153 -2.47 0.53 -4.33
N CYS A 154 -2.01 0.08 -5.50
CA CYS A 154 -1.30 -1.18 -5.67
C CYS A 154 0.21 -0.93 -5.81
N GLY A 155 1.02 -1.80 -5.21
CA GLY A 155 2.46 -1.85 -5.47
C GLY A 155 2.77 -2.43 -6.85
N GLY A 156 4.03 -2.79 -7.09
CA GLY A 156 4.44 -3.61 -8.23
C GLY A 156 3.90 -5.05 -8.16
N ASN A 157 3.42 -5.48 -6.99
CA ASN A 157 2.60 -6.67 -6.81
C ASN A 157 1.13 -6.30 -6.52
N ALA A 158 0.18 -6.95 -7.18
CA ALA A 158 -1.26 -6.72 -6.99
C ALA A 158 -1.76 -7.09 -5.57
N ASN A 159 -1.02 -7.95 -4.87
CA ASN A 159 -1.32 -8.34 -3.49
C ASN A 159 -0.85 -7.29 -2.46
N THR A 160 0.05 -6.39 -2.84
CA THR A 160 0.52 -5.31 -1.98
C THR A 160 -0.37 -4.11 -2.21
N GLN A 161 -1.32 -3.91 -1.29
CA GLN A 161 -2.28 -2.82 -1.36
C GLN A 161 -2.15 -1.92 -0.13
N VAL A 162 -2.20 -0.62 -0.37
CA VAL A 162 -2.25 0.41 0.67
C VAL A 162 -3.53 1.19 0.50
N VAL A 163 -4.20 1.45 1.62
CA VAL A 163 -5.44 2.21 1.68
C VAL A 163 -5.16 3.49 2.45
N LEU A 164 -5.50 4.64 1.87
CA LEU A 164 -5.46 5.94 2.51
C LEU A 164 -6.88 6.49 2.63
N GLN A 165 -7.15 7.16 3.75
CA GLN A 165 -8.42 7.81 3.99
C GLN A 165 -8.20 9.22 4.52
N GLU A 166 -8.99 10.16 4.04
CA GLU A 166 -9.02 11.52 4.54
C GLU A 166 -10.42 12.10 4.51
N VAL A 167 -10.62 13.19 5.26
CA VAL A 167 -11.86 13.96 5.23
C VAL A 167 -11.56 15.31 4.60
N PHE A 168 -12.26 15.59 3.50
CA PHE A 168 -12.15 16.80 2.72
C PHE A 168 -13.44 17.62 2.86
N ALA A 169 -13.28 18.91 3.14
CA ALA A 169 -14.38 19.88 3.18
C ALA A 169 -13.96 21.08 2.32
N PRO A 170 -14.56 21.26 1.13
CA PRO A 170 -14.28 22.40 0.25
C PRO A 170 -14.81 23.73 0.81
#